data_AF-A0A7X6A9A4-F1
#
_entry.id   AF-A0A7X6A9A4-F1
#
_cell.length_a   1.000
_cell.length_b   1.000
_cell.length_c   1.000
_cell.angle_alpha   90.00
_cell.angle_beta   90.00
_cell.angle_gamma   90.00
#
_symmetry.space_group_name_H-M   'P 1'
#
loop_
_entity.id
_entity.type
_entity.pdbx_description
1 polymer ?
#
loop_
_entity_poly.entity_id
_entity_poly.type
_entity_poly.pdbx_seq_one_letter_code
_entity_poly.pdbx_strand_id
1 'polypeptide(L)'
;NAGKSTLISRVSAARPKIADYPFTTLEPHLGVVDAGDFRSFVIADIPGLIEGAHEGAGLGDRFLRHIERCRLLLHLVDGADVEHDPVEAVRAIENELGAYSTKLVAKPSMLVVTKADAIQDEARCERLRAWAQERGRECRTISAVSGQGVPALVQRIADWIERTPRDVGTARSG
;
A
#
# COMPACT_ATOMS: atom_id res chain seq x y z
N ASN A 1 -1.61 -7.62 12.68
CA ASN A 1 -0.73 -7.21 11.54
C ASN A 1 -1.50 -7.40 10.23
N ALA A 2 -1.55 -6.39 9.34
CA ALA A 2 -2.44 -6.43 8.18
C ALA A 2 -2.02 -7.37 7.02
N GLY A 3 -0.93 -8.15 7.16
CA GLY A 3 -0.49 -9.10 6.13
C GLY A 3 0.38 -8.53 4.99
N LYS A 4 1.03 -7.37 5.19
CA LYS A 4 1.86 -6.67 4.18
C LYS A 4 2.99 -7.56 3.63
N SER A 5 3.86 -8.08 4.48
CA SER A 5 4.98 -8.96 4.09
C SER A 5 4.51 -10.24 3.40
N THR A 6 3.38 -10.80 3.84
CA THR A 6 2.77 -11.99 3.23
C THR A 6 2.29 -11.69 1.82
N LEU A 7 1.61 -10.55 1.61
CA LEU A 7 1.18 -10.12 0.27
C LEU A 7 2.39 -9.94 -0.65
N ILE A 8 3.39 -9.17 -0.22
CA ILE A 8 4.60 -8.90 -1.02
C ILE A 8 5.31 -10.19 -1.39
N SER A 9 5.53 -11.09 -0.42
CA SER A 9 6.19 -12.38 -0.69
C SER A 9 5.41 -13.22 -1.70
N ARG A 10 4.08 -13.13 -1.71
CA ARG A 10 3.24 -13.88 -2.65
C ARG A 10 3.26 -13.32 -4.06
N VAL A 11 3.21 -12.00 -4.21
CA VAL A 11 3.12 -11.36 -5.54
C VAL A 11 4.48 -11.10 -6.18
N SER A 12 5.56 -11.25 -5.42
CA SER A 12 6.91 -10.97 -5.89
C SER A 12 7.42 -12.12 -6.77
N ALA A 13 7.67 -11.83 -8.04
CA ALA A 13 8.39 -12.70 -8.97
C ALA A 13 9.91 -12.69 -8.71
N ALA A 14 10.42 -11.58 -8.15
CA ALA A 14 11.81 -11.43 -7.76
C ALA A 14 11.96 -10.36 -6.68
N ARG A 15 12.91 -10.55 -5.75
CA ARG A 15 13.36 -9.47 -4.88
C ARG A 15 14.36 -8.60 -5.65
N PRO A 16 14.17 -7.27 -5.74
CA PRO A 16 15.20 -6.40 -6.31
C PRO A 16 16.54 -6.65 -5.61
N LYS A 17 17.63 -6.77 -6.38
CA LYS A 17 18.99 -6.87 -5.83
C LYS A 17 19.29 -5.54 -5.13
N ILE A 18 19.05 -5.51 -3.83
CA ILE A 18 19.37 -4.41 -2.93
C ILE A 18 18.78 -3.09 -3.44
N ALA A 19 17.56 -2.78 -3.00
CA ALA A 19 17.15 -1.38 -3.01
C ALA A 19 17.94 -0.69 -1.91
N ASP A 20 19.19 -0.33 -2.20
CA ASP A 20 20.02 0.57 -1.39
C ASP A 20 19.32 1.93 -1.41
N TYR A 21 18.24 2.05 -0.64
CA TYR A 21 17.74 3.34 -0.19
C TYR A 21 18.74 3.75 0.89
N PRO A 22 19.77 4.57 0.60
CA PRO A 22 20.96 4.72 1.45
C PRO A 22 20.71 5.52 2.74
N PHE A 23 19.45 5.56 3.18
CA PHE A 23 18.89 6.42 4.21
C PHE A 23 17.69 5.76 4.92
N THR A 24 17.53 4.44 4.84
CA THR A 24 16.57 3.71 5.69
C THR A 24 17.32 2.92 6.76
N THR A 25 16.96 3.08 8.03
CA THR A 25 17.49 2.23 9.13
C THR A 25 16.82 0.86 9.17
N LEU A 26 15.64 0.73 8.56
CA LEU A 26 14.92 -0.52 8.34
C LEU A 26 14.87 -0.80 6.84
N GLU A 27 15.38 -1.95 6.40
CA GLU A 27 15.28 -2.36 5.00
C GLU A 27 13.80 -2.56 4.62
N PRO A 28 13.25 -1.76 3.70
CA PRO A 28 11.88 -1.98 3.24
C PRO A 28 11.78 -3.35 2.54
N HIS A 29 10.67 -4.06 2.75
CA HIS A 29 10.40 -5.27 1.99
C HIS A 29 9.92 -4.90 0.58
N LEU A 30 10.73 -5.19 -0.44
CA LEU A 30 10.37 -4.95 -1.84
C LEU A 30 10.08 -6.24 -2.62
N GLY A 31 9.19 -6.12 -3.58
CA GLY A 31 8.91 -7.16 -4.58
C GLY A 31 8.71 -6.57 -5.97
N VAL A 32 9.24 -7.25 -6.98
CA VAL A 32 8.88 -7.01 -8.38
C VAL A 32 7.68 -7.89 -8.70
N VAL A 33 6.57 -7.29 -9.09
CA VAL A 33 5.34 -7.99 -9.46
C VAL A 33 5.25 -8.07 -10.97
N ASP A 34 5.14 -9.30 -11.48
CA ASP A 34 4.77 -9.56 -12.87
C ASP A 34 3.24 -9.61 -12.96
N ALA A 35 2.67 -8.74 -13.80
CA ALA A 35 1.23 -8.67 -14.06
C ALA A 35 0.84 -9.32 -15.40
N GLY A 36 1.76 -10.01 -16.08
CA GLY A 36 1.52 -10.55 -17.41
C GLY A 36 1.46 -9.46 -18.49
N ASP A 37 1.35 -9.85 -19.75
CA ASP A 37 1.26 -8.94 -20.90
C ASP A 37 2.41 -7.92 -20.98
N PHE A 38 3.62 -8.31 -20.58
CA PHE A 38 4.80 -7.43 -20.46
C PHE A 38 4.65 -6.28 -19.45
N ARG A 39 3.65 -6.35 -18.55
CA ARG A 39 3.40 -5.36 -17.50
C ARG A 39 4.05 -5.82 -16.20
N SER A 40 4.78 -4.92 -15.56
CA SER A 40 5.38 -5.17 -14.24
C SER A 40 5.39 -3.89 -13.41
N PHE A 41 5.40 -4.06 -12.09
CA PHE A 41 5.52 -2.95 -11.16
C PHE A 41 6.28 -3.36 -9.90
N VAL A 42 6.78 -2.37 -9.17
CA VAL A 42 7.44 -2.58 -7.88
C VAL A 42 6.43 -2.31 -6.77
N ILE A 43 6.30 -3.26 -5.85
CA ILE A 43 5.61 -3.08 -4.58
C ILE A 43 6.65 -2.97 -3.47
N ALA A 44 6.42 -2.07 -2.52
CA ALA A 44 7.25 -1.89 -1.35
C ALA A 44 6.35 -1.85 -0.12
N ASP A 45 6.77 -2.52 0.95
CA ASP A 45 6.22 -2.24 2.26
C ASP A 45 6.70 -0.86 2.71
N ILE A 46 5.81 -0.14 3.37
CA ILE A 46 6.18 1.07 4.10
C ILE A 46 6.39 0.59 5.55
N PRO A 47 7.63 0.27 5.96
CA PRO A 47 7.92 -0.02 7.36
C PRO A 47 7.38 1.13 8.22
N GLY A 48 6.78 0.75 9.36
CA GLY A 48 5.94 1.59 10.22
C GLY A 48 6.43 3.03 10.25
N LEU A 49 5.59 3.95 9.77
CA LEU A 49 5.94 5.34 9.61
C LEU A 49 6.24 6.04 10.96
N ILE A 50 6.13 5.38 12.13
CA ILE A 50 6.31 6.01 13.46
C ILE A 50 6.98 5.15 14.56
N GLU A 51 8.12 4.51 14.33
CA GLU A 51 9.00 4.19 15.49
C GLU A 51 10.37 4.85 15.25
N GLY A 52 10.49 6.11 15.69
CA GLY A 52 11.78 6.85 15.71
C GLY A 52 12.00 7.90 14.62
N ALA A 53 11.05 8.14 13.69
CA ALA A 53 11.21 9.19 12.66
C ALA A 53 11.28 10.61 13.24
N HIS A 54 10.81 10.81 14.47
CA HIS A 54 10.87 12.09 15.20
C HIS A 54 12.23 12.33 15.90
N GLU A 55 13.04 11.30 16.11
CA GLU A 55 14.20 11.37 17.03
C GLU A 55 15.56 11.57 16.35
N GLY A 56 15.70 11.57 15.01
CA GLY A 56 17.04 11.76 14.44
C GLY A 56 17.20 11.98 12.94
N ALA A 57 17.97 13.02 12.61
CA ALA A 57 18.89 13.12 11.47
C ALA A 57 18.32 13.25 10.02
N GLY A 58 17.06 13.65 9.81
CA GLY A 58 16.55 13.92 8.45
C GLY A 58 16.35 12.67 7.58
N LEU A 59 16.33 11.49 8.21
CA LEU A 59 16.03 10.18 7.62
C LEU A 59 14.55 10.07 7.21
N GLY A 60 13.65 10.63 8.02
CA GLY A 60 12.21 10.73 7.73
C GLY A 60 11.95 11.45 6.40
N ASP A 61 12.48 12.66 6.21
CA ASP A 61 12.28 13.44 4.97
C ASP A 61 12.82 12.76 3.71
N ARG A 62 13.91 11.99 3.82
CA ARG A 62 14.45 11.21 2.69
C ARG A 62 13.57 10.02 2.38
N PHE A 63 13.14 9.25 3.38
CA PHE A 63 12.22 8.12 3.19
C PHE A 63 10.87 8.58 2.63
N LEU A 64 10.30 9.66 3.19
CA LEU A 64 9.05 10.25 2.72
C LEU A 64 9.14 10.70 1.25
N ARG A 65 10.27 11.30 0.82
CA ARG A 65 10.50 11.62 -0.61
C ARG A 65 10.43 10.39 -1.53
N HIS A 66 10.72 9.18 -1.04
CA HIS A 66 10.58 7.95 -1.83
C HIS A 66 9.13 7.50 -1.89
N ILE A 67 8.40 7.58 -0.77
CA ILE A 67 6.95 7.31 -0.74
C ILE A 67 6.20 8.34 -1.59
N GLU A 68 6.63 9.59 -1.62
CA GLU A 68 6.08 10.63 -2.48
C GLU A 68 6.20 10.29 -3.97
N ARG A 69 7.09 9.39 -4.36
CA ARG A 69 7.20 8.88 -5.75
C ARG A 69 6.32 7.67 -6.01
N CYS A 70 5.75 7.03 -4.99
CA CYS A 70 4.76 5.97 -5.17
C CYS A 70 3.53 6.54 -5.88
N ARG A 71 3.05 5.80 -6.88
CA ARG A 71 1.91 6.24 -7.70
C ARG A 71 0.57 5.91 -7.05
N LEU A 72 0.52 4.82 -6.32
CA LEU A 72 -0.65 4.28 -5.64
C LEU A 72 -0.25 3.83 -4.24
N LEU A 73 -1.08 4.15 -3.25
CA LEU A 73 -1.00 3.59 -1.90
C LEU A 73 -2.01 2.45 -1.75
N LEU A 74 -1.61 1.35 -1.12
CA LEU A 74 -2.51 0.26 -0.75
C LEU A 74 -2.72 0.29 0.76
N HIS A 75 -3.94 0.57 1.19
CA HIS A 75 -4.32 0.53 2.61
C HIS A 75 -4.83 -0.87 2.93
N LEU A 76 -3.97 -1.69 3.52
CA LEU A 76 -4.32 -3.05 3.93
C LEU A 76 -5.06 -3.00 5.27
N VAL A 77 -6.27 -3.56 5.30
CA VAL A 77 -7.10 -3.68 6.49
C VAL A 77 -7.30 -5.15 6.80
N ASP A 78 -7.00 -5.56 8.02
CA ASP A 78 -7.17 -6.94 8.46
C ASP A 78 -8.66 -7.26 8.62
N GLY A 79 -9.23 -8.07 7.71
CA GLY A 79 -10.64 -8.45 7.77
C GLY A 79 -10.97 -9.43 8.90
N ALA A 80 -9.95 -10.09 9.46
CA ALA A 80 -10.11 -11.02 10.57
C ALA A 80 -9.98 -10.33 11.95
N ASP A 81 -9.68 -9.02 11.97
CA ASP A 81 -9.60 -8.25 13.20
C ASP A 81 -11.01 -7.95 13.76
N VAL A 82 -11.30 -8.57 14.89
CA VAL A 82 -12.56 -8.43 15.62
C VAL A 82 -12.52 -7.31 16.67
N GLU A 83 -11.33 -6.86 17.05
CA GLU A 83 -11.12 -5.89 18.12
C GLU A 83 -11.24 -4.45 17.60
N HIS A 84 -10.65 -4.15 16.44
CA HIS A 84 -10.54 -2.78 15.93
C HIS A 84 -11.50 -2.52 14.78
N ASP A 85 -12.31 -1.45 14.87
CA ASP A 85 -13.19 -1.07 13.76
C ASP A 85 -12.37 -0.77 12.50
N PRO A 86 -12.70 -1.38 11.35
CA PRO A 86 -11.88 -1.27 10.14
C PRO A 86 -11.84 0.15 9.56
N VAL A 87 -12.90 0.95 9.75
CA VAL A 87 -12.93 2.34 9.29
C VAL A 87 -12.03 3.21 10.16
N GLU A 88 -12.08 3.01 11.47
CA GLU A 88 -11.19 3.72 12.40
C GLU A 88 -9.72 3.36 12.20
N ALA A 89 -9.41 2.09 11.89
CA ALA A 89 -8.05 1.69 11.53
C ALA A 89 -7.52 2.42 10.29
N VAL A 90 -8.36 2.59 9.26
CA VAL A 90 -7.98 3.38 8.06
C VAL A 90 -7.77 4.85 8.42
N ARG A 91 -8.66 5.45 9.21
CA ARG A 91 -8.55 6.84 9.66
C ARG A 91 -7.29 7.09 10.48
N ALA A 92 -6.93 6.17 11.36
CA ALA A 92 -5.71 6.27 12.15
C ALA A 92 -4.46 6.34 11.26
N ILE A 93 -4.37 5.46 10.26
CA ILE A 93 -3.26 5.47 9.28
C ILE A 93 -3.27 6.77 8.45
N GLU A 94 -4.44 7.26 8.04
CA GLU A 94 -4.56 8.52 7.30
C GLU A 94 -4.13 9.74 8.14
N ASN A 95 -4.47 9.76 9.43
CA ASN A 95 -4.03 10.81 10.35
C ASN A 95 -2.52 10.78 10.57
N GLU A 96 -1.94 9.59 10.73
CA GLU A 96 -0.50 9.37 10.80
C GLU A 96 0.19 9.90 9.53
N LEU A 97 -0.26 9.48 8.34
CA LEU A 97 0.25 9.99 7.06
C LEU A 97 0.12 11.51 6.96
N GLY A 98 -0.98 12.08 7.45
CA GLY A 98 -1.26 13.52 7.44
C GLY A 98 -0.37 14.34 8.36
N ALA A 99 0.02 13.78 9.51
CA ALA A 99 0.99 14.39 10.41
C ALA A 99 2.37 14.53 9.75
N TYR A 100 2.70 13.67 8.78
CA TYR A 100 3.95 13.74 8.03
C TYR A 100 3.88 14.60 6.77
N SER A 101 2.87 14.39 5.91
CA SER A 101 2.77 15.10 4.63
C SER A 101 1.35 15.12 4.11
N THR A 102 0.82 16.32 3.90
CA THR A 102 -0.48 16.52 3.24
C THR A 102 -0.50 15.96 1.82
N LYS A 103 0.65 15.89 1.15
CA LYS A 103 0.78 15.26 -0.18
C LYS A 103 0.58 13.75 -0.13
N LEU A 104 1.00 13.08 0.95
CA LEU A 104 0.83 11.64 1.10
C LEU A 104 -0.64 11.27 1.34
N VAL A 105 -1.36 12.04 2.13
CA VAL A 105 -2.81 11.85 2.32
C VAL A 105 -3.59 12.08 1.03
N ALA A 106 -3.17 13.06 0.23
CA ALA A 106 -3.79 13.34 -1.06
C ALA A 106 -3.45 12.31 -2.16
N LYS A 107 -2.55 11.35 -1.91
CA LYS A 107 -2.20 10.36 -2.93
C LYS A 107 -3.38 9.45 -3.26
N PRO A 108 -3.50 9.03 -4.53
CA PRO A 108 -4.40 7.96 -4.88
C PRO A 108 -4.16 6.73 -4.01
N SER A 109 -5.24 6.19 -3.44
CA SER A 109 -5.19 5.03 -2.57
C SER A 109 -6.30 4.03 -2.89
N MET A 110 -6.00 2.76 -2.69
CA MET A 110 -6.94 1.65 -2.79
C MET A 110 -7.01 0.93 -1.44
N LEU A 111 -8.22 0.61 -0.98
CA LEU A 111 -8.41 -0.22 0.20
C LEU A 111 -8.31 -1.70 -0.17
N VAL A 112 -7.65 -2.48 0.68
CA VAL A 112 -7.49 -3.91 0.50
C VAL A 112 -7.80 -4.61 1.82
N VAL A 113 -8.97 -5.24 1.90
CA VAL A 113 -9.30 -6.16 3.00
C VAL A 113 -8.47 -7.43 2.84
N THR A 114 -7.65 -7.76 3.83
CA THR A 114 -6.78 -8.93 3.82
C THR A 114 -7.32 -10.03 4.74
N LYS A 115 -6.70 -11.21 4.66
CA LYS A 115 -7.07 -12.41 5.43
C LYS A 115 -8.52 -12.85 5.21
N ALA A 116 -9.00 -12.78 3.96
CA ALA A 116 -10.35 -13.17 3.59
C ALA A 116 -10.73 -14.60 4.03
N ASP A 117 -9.74 -15.49 4.14
CA ASP A 117 -9.88 -16.87 4.62
C ASP A 117 -10.22 -16.99 6.11
N ALA A 118 -10.02 -15.92 6.89
CA ALA A 118 -10.20 -15.89 8.34
C ALA A 118 -11.26 -14.86 8.79
N ILE A 119 -12.02 -14.27 7.86
CA ILE A 119 -13.11 -13.34 8.21
C ILE A 119 -14.21 -14.12 8.94
N GLN A 120 -14.53 -13.69 10.14
CA GLN A 120 -15.63 -14.25 10.94
C GLN A 120 -16.89 -13.36 10.92
N ASP A 121 -16.71 -12.06 10.66
CA ASP A 121 -17.77 -11.07 10.65
C ASP A 121 -17.74 -10.26 9.34
N GLU A 122 -18.50 -10.73 8.36
CA GLU A 122 -18.59 -10.09 7.04
C GLU A 122 -19.22 -8.69 7.12
N ALA A 123 -20.09 -8.42 8.11
CA ALA A 123 -20.75 -7.13 8.26
C ALA A 123 -19.74 -6.01 8.53
N ARG A 124 -18.61 -6.29 9.19
CA ARG A 124 -17.50 -5.32 9.34
C ARG A 124 -16.87 -4.97 8.01
N CYS A 125 -16.62 -5.97 7.17
CA CYS A 125 -16.05 -5.79 5.84
C CYS A 125 -17.02 -5.02 4.94
N GLU A 126 -18.33 -5.28 5.04
CA GLU A 126 -19.36 -4.53 4.34
C GLU A 126 -19.40 -3.06 4.74
N ARG A 127 -19.29 -2.74 6.05
CA ARG A 127 -19.19 -1.35 6.51
C ARG A 127 -18.01 -0.61 5.90
N LEU A 128 -16.83 -1.25 5.87
CA LEU A 128 -15.66 -0.66 5.24
C LEU A 128 -15.85 -0.46 3.73
N ARG A 129 -16.45 -1.43 3.02
CA ARG A 129 -16.75 -1.30 1.59
C ARG A 129 -17.75 -0.18 1.30
N ALA A 130 -18.81 -0.07 2.10
CA ALA A 130 -19.78 1.02 1.98
C ALA A 130 -19.12 2.39 2.22
N TRP A 131 -18.33 2.50 3.30
CA TRP A 131 -17.57 3.70 3.61
C TRP A 131 -16.59 4.12 2.50
N ALA A 132 -15.95 3.14 1.84
CA ALA A 132 -15.07 3.35 0.71
C ALA A 132 -15.84 3.84 -0.52
N GLN A 133 -16.98 3.21 -0.83
CA GLN A 133 -17.84 3.55 -1.96
C GLN A 133 -18.37 4.98 -1.86
N GLU A 134 -18.84 5.41 -0.67
CA GLU A 134 -19.26 6.79 -0.41
C GLU A 134 -18.17 7.83 -0.71
N ARG A 135 -16.90 7.42 -0.65
CA ARG A 135 -15.71 8.24 -0.90
C ARG A 135 -15.12 8.03 -2.29
N GLY A 136 -15.77 7.25 -3.14
CA GLY A 136 -15.27 6.91 -4.48
C GLY A 136 -13.96 6.12 -4.46
N ARG A 137 -13.66 5.41 -3.37
CA ARG A 137 -12.45 4.60 -3.22
C ARG A 137 -12.73 3.15 -3.59
N GLU A 138 -11.82 2.55 -4.35
CA GLU A 138 -11.88 1.11 -4.59
C GLU A 138 -11.53 0.32 -3.34
N CYS A 139 -12.30 -0.73 -3.09
CA CYS A 139 -12.06 -1.69 -2.02
C CYS A 139 -12.02 -3.10 -2.59
N ARG A 140 -10.91 -3.81 -2.39
CA ARG A 140 -10.72 -5.21 -2.82
C ARG A 140 -10.59 -6.11 -1.60
N THR A 141 -10.96 -7.37 -1.73
CA THR A 141 -10.81 -8.37 -0.67
C THR A 141 -9.92 -9.50 -1.16
N ILE A 142 -8.92 -9.86 -0.37
CA ILE A 142 -7.93 -10.87 -0.72
C ILE A 142 -7.60 -11.78 0.48
N SER A 143 -7.10 -12.96 0.15
CA SER A 143 -6.27 -13.74 1.07
C SER A 143 -4.90 -13.93 0.44
N ALA A 144 -3.87 -13.41 1.10
CA ALA A 144 -2.48 -13.68 0.71
C ALA A 144 -2.03 -15.10 1.08
N VAL A 145 -2.76 -15.83 1.93
CA VAL A 145 -2.40 -17.21 2.30
C VAL A 145 -3.01 -18.21 1.32
N SER A 146 -4.30 -18.07 0.98
CA SER A 146 -4.95 -18.94 -0.01
C SER A 146 -4.68 -18.49 -1.45
N GLY A 147 -4.53 -17.18 -1.68
CA GLY A 147 -4.39 -16.56 -3.01
C GLY A 147 -5.68 -16.01 -3.58
N GLN A 148 -6.78 -16.20 -2.86
CA GLN A 148 -8.06 -15.64 -3.24
C GLN A 148 -7.93 -14.12 -3.49
N GLY A 149 -8.43 -13.68 -4.65
CA GLY A 149 -8.45 -12.27 -5.03
C GLY A 149 -7.09 -11.65 -5.39
N VAL A 150 -5.97 -12.32 -5.13
CA VAL A 150 -4.62 -11.77 -5.39
C VAL A 150 -4.37 -11.54 -6.88
N PRO A 151 -4.66 -12.47 -7.81
CA PRO A 151 -4.47 -12.21 -9.24
C PRO A 151 -5.29 -11.02 -9.75
N ALA A 152 -6.55 -10.92 -9.31
CA ALA A 152 -7.43 -9.81 -9.66
C ALA A 152 -6.92 -8.47 -9.10
N LEU A 153 -6.37 -8.46 -7.88
CA LEU A 153 -5.72 -7.28 -7.31
C LEU A 153 -4.51 -6.85 -8.12
N VAL A 154 -3.62 -7.78 -8.51
CA VAL A 154 -2.43 -7.48 -9.32
C VAL A 154 -2.83 -6.87 -10.66
N GLN A 155 -3.79 -7.49 -11.37
CA GLN A 155 -4.31 -6.97 -12.63
C GLN A 155 -4.90 -5.57 -12.46
N ARG A 156 -5.72 -5.36 -11.42
CA ARG A 156 -6.34 -4.06 -11.17
C ARG A 156 -5.31 -2.97 -10.90
N ILE A 157 -4.24 -3.28 -10.15
CA ILE A 157 -3.13 -2.36 -9.88
C ILE A 157 -2.40 -2.03 -11.19
N ALA A 158 -2.09 -3.03 -12.02
CA ALA A 158 -1.45 -2.81 -13.32
C ALA A 158 -2.30 -1.89 -14.21
N ASP A 159 -3.60 -2.16 -14.34
CA ASP A 159 -4.52 -1.31 -15.11
C ASP A 159 -4.59 0.12 -14.56
N TRP A 160 -4.57 0.27 -13.23
CA TRP A 160 -4.58 1.59 -12.58
C TRP A 160 -3.30 2.38 -12.88
N ILE A 161 -2.16 1.69 -12.80
CA ILE A 161 -0.83 2.23 -13.12
C ILE A 161 -0.81 2.68 -14.59
N GLU A 162 -1.29 1.89 -15.55
CA GLU A 162 -1.28 2.27 -16.96
C GLU A 162 -2.14 3.50 -17.27
N ARG A 163 -3.32 3.60 -16.63
CA ARG A 163 -4.23 4.74 -16.79
C ARG A 163 -3.75 6.02 -16.11
N THR A 164 -2.77 5.91 -15.21
CA THR A 164 -2.24 7.04 -14.45
C THR A 164 -0.75 7.18 -14.71
N PRO A 165 -0.32 7.61 -15.92
CA PRO A 165 1.09 7.77 -16.26
C PRO A 165 1.82 8.57 -15.18
N ARG A 166 3.13 8.30 -15.00
CA ARG A 166 3.93 9.14 -14.08
C ARG A 166 3.72 10.59 -14.47
N ASP A 167 3.58 11.46 -13.46
CA ASP A 167 3.93 12.86 -13.66
C ASP A 167 5.38 12.88 -14.12
N VAL A 168 5.58 12.91 -15.44
CA VAL A 168 6.85 13.22 -16.05
C VAL A 168 7.00 14.70 -15.75
N GLY A 169 7.52 15.00 -14.56
CA GLY A 169 7.90 16.36 -14.19
C GLY A 169 8.60 16.94 -15.40
N THR A 170 8.03 18.02 -15.93
CA THR A 170 8.50 18.68 -17.14
C THR A 170 10.02 18.76 -17.09
N ALA A 171 10.68 17.90 -17.87
CA ALA A 171 12.02 18.16 -18.35
C ALA A 171 11.85 19.33 -19.32
N ARG A 172 11.72 20.55 -18.77
CA ARG A 172 11.96 21.77 -19.52
C ARG A 172 13.47 21.89 -19.62
N SER A 173 13.95 21.40 -20.76
CA SER A 173 15.04 21.96 -21.54
C SER A 173 15.23 23.47 -21.33
N GLY A 174 16.49 23.86 -21.17
CA GLY A 174 16.96 25.24 -21.07
C GLY A 174 18.27 25.32 -20.32
#